data_AF-A0A1W9TAK4-F1
#
_entry.id   AF-A0A1W9TAK4-F1
#
_cell.length_a   1.000
_cell.length_b   1.000
_cell.length_c   1.000
_cell.angle_alpha   90.00
_cell.angle_beta   90.00
_cell.angle_gamma   90.00
#
_symmetry.space_group_name_H-M   'P 1'
#
loop_
_entity.id
_entity.type
_entity.pdbx_description
1 polymer ?
#
loop_
_entity_poly.entity_id
_entity_poly.type
_entity_poly.pdbx_seq_one_letter_code
_entity_poly.pdbx_strand_id
1 'polypeptide(L)'
;MNELNIRLNSDANTFAPGQTVEGTISWKLDEDPQKLTLALHWYTQSGAVKQSGMADSIELERPAGNGSKDFSFEIPQGPYSFQGRLLSLNWVLELAPLPGIDLVRQPITVSPMGGRGVLIDK
;
A
#
# COMPACT_ATOMS: atom_id res chain seq x y z
N MET A 1 -5.79 -21.58 7.90
CA MET A 1 -5.97 -20.75 6.70
C MET A 1 -5.49 -19.36 7.03
N ASN A 2 -4.54 -18.87 6.25
CA ASN A 2 -3.98 -17.54 6.43
C ASN A 2 -4.92 -16.46 5.88
N GLU A 3 -5.12 -15.41 6.64
CA GLU A 3 -5.91 -14.24 6.29
C GLU A 3 -5.11 -12.97 6.62
N LEU A 4 -5.02 -12.07 5.63
CA LEU A 4 -4.40 -10.76 5.75
C LEU A 4 -5.39 -9.73 5.25
N ASN A 5 -5.54 -8.62 5.98
CA ASN A 5 -6.43 -7.54 5.60
C ASN A 5 -5.81 -6.17 5.86
N ILE A 6 -6.11 -5.23 4.96
CA ILE A 6 -5.83 -3.81 5.12
C ILE A 6 -7.17 -3.10 4.95
N ARG A 7 -7.58 -2.31 5.94
CA ARG A 7 -8.78 -1.49 5.88
C ARG A 7 -8.40 -0.03 6.06
N LEU A 8 -8.80 0.82 5.12
CA LEU A 8 -8.67 2.27 5.27
C LEU A 8 -9.78 2.81 6.15
N ASN A 9 -9.48 3.85 6.95
CA ASN A 9 -10.48 4.55 7.75
C ASN A 9 -11.43 5.40 6.90
N SER A 10 -10.98 5.80 5.71
CA SER A 10 -11.75 6.57 4.74
C SER A 10 -12.37 5.66 3.67
N ASP A 11 -13.60 5.97 3.25
CA ASP A 11 -14.23 5.36 2.07
C ASP A 11 -13.54 5.79 0.76
N ALA A 12 -12.78 6.89 0.79
CA ALA A 12 -11.98 7.36 -0.33
C ALA A 12 -10.58 6.72 -0.31
N ASN A 13 -10.09 6.36 -1.49
CA ASN A 13 -8.74 5.83 -1.69
C ASN A 13 -7.84 6.80 -2.49
N THR A 14 -8.25 8.06 -2.64
CA THR A 14 -7.48 9.10 -3.32
C THR A 14 -6.96 10.10 -2.32
N PHE A 15 -5.67 10.39 -2.40
CA PHE A 15 -4.96 11.24 -1.46
C PHE A 15 -4.10 12.26 -2.22
N ALA A 16 -4.00 13.47 -1.68
CA ALA A 16 -3.04 14.47 -2.11
C ALA A 16 -1.72 14.34 -1.33
N PRO A 17 -0.61 14.86 -1.86
CA PRO A 17 0.60 15.07 -1.07
C PRO A 17 0.35 15.76 0.26
N GLY A 18 1.01 15.28 1.32
CA GLY A 18 0.86 15.77 2.69
C GLY A 18 -0.43 15.33 3.39
N GLN A 19 -1.34 14.63 2.69
CA GLN A 19 -2.45 13.96 3.37
C GLN A 19 -1.98 12.65 4.01
N THR A 20 -2.72 12.24 5.02
CA THR A 20 -2.44 11.01 5.76
C THR A 20 -3.36 9.88 5.30
N VAL A 21 -2.77 8.71 5.01
CA VAL A 21 -3.49 7.46 4.82
C VAL A 21 -3.49 6.72 6.15
N GLU A 22 -4.68 6.53 6.70
CA GLU A 22 -4.88 5.86 7.98
C GLU A 22 -5.80 4.67 7.84
N GLY A 23 -5.58 3.67 8.68
CA GLY A 23 -6.34 2.45 8.66
C GLY A 23 -5.88 1.44 9.70
N THR A 24 -6.38 0.23 9.54
CA THR A 24 -6.03 -0.91 10.39
C THR A 24 -5.58 -2.06 9.51
N ILE A 25 -4.47 -2.68 9.89
CA ILE A 25 -4.07 -4.00 9.40
C ILE A 25 -4.57 -5.07 10.38
N SER A 26 -5.00 -6.21 9.86
CA SER A 26 -5.32 -7.37 10.67
C SER A 26 -4.82 -8.64 10.01
N TRP A 27 -4.39 -9.60 10.83
CA TRP A 27 -3.83 -10.86 10.37
C TRP A 27 -4.34 -12.02 11.21
N LYS A 28 -4.44 -13.18 10.58
CA LYS A 28 -4.66 -14.49 11.19
C LYS A 28 -3.89 -15.51 10.38
N LEU A 29 -2.85 -16.06 10.96
CA LEU A 29 -1.87 -16.93 10.34
C LEU A 29 -1.84 -18.25 11.13
N ASP A 30 -1.59 -19.35 10.43
CA ASP A 30 -1.52 -20.68 11.06
C ASP A 30 -0.29 -20.83 11.96
N GLU A 31 0.76 -20.03 11.72
CA GLU A 31 1.98 -19.95 12.52
C GLU A 31 2.32 -18.50 12.90
N ASP A 32 3.04 -18.32 14.00
CA ASP A 32 3.56 -17.01 14.40
C ASP A 32 4.64 -16.54 13.39
N PRO A 33 4.43 -15.43 12.67
CA PRO A 33 5.42 -14.95 11.72
C PRO A 33 6.63 -14.37 12.46
N GLN A 34 7.81 -14.47 11.86
CA GLN A 34 9.01 -13.81 12.38
C GLN A 34 8.90 -12.29 12.28
N LYS A 35 8.20 -11.81 11.24
CA LYS A 35 8.00 -10.39 10.97
C LYS A 35 6.72 -10.18 10.16
N LEU A 36 6.07 -9.04 10.35
CA LEU A 36 4.99 -8.57 9.49
C LEU A 36 5.31 -7.13 9.06
N THR A 37 5.33 -6.88 7.76
CA THR A 37 5.67 -5.57 7.19
C THR A 37 4.46 -5.01 6.45
N LEU A 38 4.06 -3.79 6.82
CA LEU A 38 3.16 -2.95 6.03
C LEU A 38 4.01 -1.89 5.33
N ALA A 39 4.02 -1.89 3.99
CA ALA A 39 4.79 -0.93 3.21
C ALA A 39 3.87 -0.06 2.35
N LEU A 40 4.13 1.24 2.35
CA LEU A 40 3.61 2.18 1.36
C LEU A 40 4.58 2.20 0.18
N HIS A 41 4.11 1.73 -0.98
CA HIS A 41 4.94 1.44 -2.13
C HIS A 41 4.31 1.96 -3.42
N TRP A 42 5.15 2.31 -4.38
CA TRP A 42 4.73 2.59 -5.75
C TRP A 42 5.52 1.75 -6.74
N TYR A 43 4.88 1.44 -7.88
CA TYR A 43 5.54 0.79 -8.99
C TYR A 43 4.99 1.26 -10.34
N THR A 44 5.84 1.22 -11.35
CA THR A 44 5.45 1.42 -12.73
C THR A 44 5.13 0.10 -13.41
N GLN A 45 4.12 0.15 -14.26
CA GLN A 45 3.78 -0.92 -15.18
C GLN A 45 3.97 -0.37 -16.61
N SER A 46 4.99 -0.89 -17.30
CA SER A 46 5.28 -0.60 -18.70
C SER A 46 5.84 -1.83 -19.40
N GLY A 47 5.80 -1.85 -20.73
CA GLY A 47 6.39 -2.92 -21.54
C GLY A 47 7.93 -2.91 -21.60
N ALA A 48 8.58 -1.84 -21.15
CA ALA A 48 10.02 -1.64 -21.32
C ALA A 48 10.80 -1.71 -19.99
N VAL A 49 10.37 -0.93 -18.98
CA VAL A 49 11.11 -0.79 -17.70
C VAL A 49 10.13 -0.81 -16.53
N LYS A 50 10.41 -1.66 -15.55
CA LYS A 50 9.75 -1.64 -14.25
C LYS A 50 10.59 -0.81 -13.29
N GLN A 51 9.99 0.22 -12.70
CA GLN A 51 10.56 0.99 -11.62
C GLN A 51 9.65 0.83 -10.40
N SER A 52 10.24 0.85 -9.23
CA SER A 52 9.50 0.80 -7.98
C SER A 52 10.22 1.57 -6.90
N GLY A 53 9.48 1.98 -5.87
CA GLY A 53 10.03 2.64 -4.70
C GLY A 53 9.16 2.39 -3.48
N MET A 54 9.82 2.15 -2.36
CA MET A 54 9.18 2.14 -1.05
C MET A 54 9.25 3.55 -0.49
N ALA A 55 8.09 4.14 -0.19
CA ALA A 55 8.02 5.48 0.38
C ALA A 55 8.15 5.43 1.90
N ASP A 56 7.51 4.45 2.54
CA ASP A 56 7.54 4.27 4.00
C ASP A 56 7.14 2.83 4.36
N SER A 57 7.44 2.42 5.59
CA SER A 57 7.04 1.10 6.12
C SER A 57 6.89 1.07 7.64
N ILE A 58 6.01 0.19 8.10
CA ILE A 58 5.87 -0.21 9.50
C ILE A 58 6.22 -1.68 9.62
N GLU A 59 7.08 -1.99 10.58
CA GLU A 59 7.53 -3.35 10.86
C GLU A 59 7.04 -3.80 12.23
N LEU A 60 6.54 -5.04 12.27
CA LEU A 60 6.19 -5.75 13.48
C LEU A 60 7.12 -6.94 13.62
N GLU A 61 7.98 -6.90 14.63
CA GLU A 61 8.92 -7.99 14.92
C GLU A 61 8.23 -9.03 15.80
N ARG A 62 8.23 -10.29 15.34
CA ARG A 62 7.64 -11.46 16.01
C ARG A 62 6.23 -11.23 16.57
N PRO A 63 5.26 -10.76 15.76
CA PRO A 63 3.89 -10.66 16.24
C PRO A 63 3.30 -12.06 16.44
N ALA A 64 2.29 -12.18 17.31
CA ALA A 64 1.51 -13.41 17.42
C ALA A 64 0.83 -13.74 16.08
N GLY A 65 0.47 -15.00 15.85
CA GLY A 65 -0.16 -15.46 14.62
C GLY A 65 -1.50 -14.79 14.33
N ASN A 66 -2.12 -14.12 15.29
CA ASN A 66 -3.29 -13.28 15.05
C ASN A 66 -3.15 -11.92 15.74
N GLY A 67 -3.73 -10.90 15.13
CA GLY A 67 -3.75 -9.56 15.72
C GLY A 67 -4.25 -8.49 14.76
N SER A 68 -4.22 -7.26 15.27
CA SER A 68 -4.50 -6.06 14.49
C SER A 68 -3.66 -4.90 14.97
N LYS A 69 -3.42 -3.93 14.09
CA LYS A 69 -2.68 -2.71 14.39
C LYS A 69 -3.13 -1.56 13.51
N ASP A 70 -3.34 -0.41 14.12
CA ASP A 70 -3.58 0.83 13.38
C ASP A 70 -2.29 1.37 12.77
N PHE A 71 -2.40 1.98 11.60
CA PHE A 71 -1.31 2.60 10.88
C PHE A 71 -1.69 4.00 10.40
N SER A 72 -0.65 4.80 10.14
CA SER A 72 -0.77 6.16 9.62
C SER A 72 0.48 6.45 8.79
N PHE A 73 0.30 6.82 7.53
CA PHE A 73 1.38 7.22 6.61
C PHE A 73 1.08 8.58 6.01
N GLU A 74 2.08 9.47 5.98
CA GLU A 74 1.98 10.72 5.23
C GLU A 74 2.33 10.48 3.75
N ILE A 75 1.48 10.95 2.84
CA ILE A 75 1.73 10.81 1.40
C ILE A 75 2.85 11.77 0.97
N PRO A 76 3.93 11.27 0.37
CA PRO A 76 5.03 12.12 -0.08
C PRO A 76 4.61 13.01 -1.26
N GLN A 77 5.46 13.99 -1.58
CA GLN A 77 5.23 14.93 -2.69
C GLN A 77 5.16 14.27 -4.07
N GLY A 78 5.61 13.03 -4.20
CA GLY A 78 5.46 12.26 -5.42
C GLY A 78 6.15 10.91 -5.33
N PRO A 79 6.05 10.10 -6.39
CA PRO A 79 5.39 10.42 -7.67
C PRO A 79 3.84 10.37 -7.61
N TYR A 80 3.14 10.90 -8.62
CA TYR A 80 1.68 10.84 -8.71
C TYR A 80 1.18 9.59 -9.44
N SER A 81 0.02 9.07 -9.01
CA SER A 81 -0.68 8.02 -9.73
C SER A 81 -1.07 8.49 -11.12
N PHE A 82 -0.81 7.62 -12.10
CA PHE A 82 -1.10 7.89 -13.50
C PHE A 82 -1.47 6.58 -14.20
N GLN A 83 -2.48 6.63 -15.05
CA GLN A 83 -2.89 5.48 -15.86
C GLN A 83 -2.91 5.89 -17.32
N GLY A 84 -1.89 5.46 -18.06
CA GLY A 84 -1.79 5.65 -19.50
C GLY A 84 -1.66 4.31 -20.23
N ARG A 85 -1.83 4.36 -21.56
CA ARG A 85 -1.74 3.17 -22.43
C ARG A 85 -0.33 2.54 -22.44
N LEU A 86 0.71 3.37 -22.33
CA LEU A 86 2.11 2.95 -22.43
C LEU A 86 2.80 2.74 -21.08
N LEU A 87 2.36 3.51 -20.08
CA LEU A 87 2.92 3.54 -18.73
C LEU A 87 1.80 3.78 -17.74
N SER A 88 1.84 3.07 -16.63
CA SER A 88 1.04 3.38 -15.45
C SER A 88 1.93 3.44 -14.21
N LEU A 89 1.58 4.30 -13.26
CA LEU A 89 2.20 4.37 -11.95
C LEU A 89 1.13 4.12 -10.89
N ASN A 90 1.33 3.06 -10.12
CA ASN A 90 0.39 2.57 -9.13
C ASN A 90 0.96 2.76 -7.74
N TRP A 91 0.14 3.24 -6.82
CA TRP A 91 0.44 3.26 -5.40
C TRP A 91 -0.34 2.16 -4.69
N VAL A 92 0.28 1.57 -3.68
CA VAL A 92 -0.28 0.43 -2.96
C VAL A 92 0.23 0.39 -1.52
N LEU A 93 -0.65 0.00 -0.61
CA LEU A 93 -0.27 -0.52 0.70
C LEU A 93 -0.12 -2.04 0.56
N GLU A 94 1.03 -2.57 0.93
CA GLU A 94 1.33 -4.00 0.86
C GLU A 94 1.60 -4.53 2.27
N LEU A 95 0.84 -5.55 2.68
CA LEU A 95 1.03 -6.25 3.95
C LEU A 95 1.53 -7.66 3.67
N ALA A 96 2.71 -8.00 4.19
CA ALA A 96 3.36 -9.29 3.97
C ALA A 96 4.03 -9.83 5.26
N PRO A 97 3.81 -11.11 5.62
CA PRO A 97 4.53 -11.80 6.68
C PRO A 97 5.85 -12.40 6.16
N LEU A 98 6.83 -12.52 7.05
CA LEU A 98 8.05 -13.29 6.83
C LEU A 98 8.20 -14.37 7.92
N PRO A 99 8.62 -15.60 7.56
CA PRO A 99 8.68 -16.11 6.18
C PRO A 99 7.26 -16.30 5.61
N GLY A 100 7.06 -16.06 4.32
CA GLY A 100 5.75 -16.22 3.69
C GLY A 100 5.73 -15.73 2.24
N ILE A 101 4.77 -16.24 1.46
CA ILE A 101 4.45 -15.76 0.11
C ILE A 101 3.10 -15.04 0.05
N ASP A 102 2.29 -15.16 1.10
CA ASP A 102 0.98 -14.53 1.18
C ASP A 102 1.15 -13.03 1.37
N LEU A 103 0.58 -12.23 0.48
CA LEU A 103 0.54 -10.78 0.63
C LEU A 103 -0.85 -10.27 0.27
N VAL A 104 -1.28 -9.20 0.93
CA VAL A 104 -2.47 -8.46 0.53
C VAL A 104 -2.08 -7.05 0.12
N ARG A 105 -2.76 -6.55 -0.91
CA ARG A 105 -2.54 -5.22 -1.48
C ARG A 105 -3.82 -4.41 -1.39
N GLN A 106 -3.70 -3.20 -0.88
CA GLN A 106 -4.75 -2.19 -0.93
C GLN A 106 -4.29 -1.05 -1.84
N PRO A 107 -4.80 -0.97 -3.08
CA PRO A 107 -4.48 0.13 -3.99
C PRO A 107 -4.97 1.47 -3.43
N ILE A 108 -4.15 2.49 -3.63
CA ILE A 108 -4.51 3.89 -3.40
C ILE A 108 -4.13 4.74 -4.62
N THR A 109 -4.71 5.92 -4.73
CA THR A 109 -4.41 6.90 -5.76
C THR A 109 -3.76 8.12 -5.13
N VAL A 110 -2.59 8.51 -5.59
CA VAL A 110 -1.97 9.79 -5.23
C VAL A 110 -2.22 10.78 -6.36
N SER A 111 -2.96 11.85 -6.08
CA SER A 111 -3.35 12.86 -7.07
C SER A 111 -2.87 14.26 -6.63
N PRO A 112 -2.40 15.13 -7.55
CA PRO A 112 -1.88 16.46 -7.21
C PRO A 112 -2.84 17.33 -6.38
N MET A 113 -4.16 17.13 -6.51
CA MET A 113 -5.19 17.94 -5.83
C MET A 113 -6.13 17.11 -4.93
N GLY A 114 -5.88 15.81 -4.74
CA GLY A 114 -6.75 14.93 -3.92
C GLY A 114 -8.18 14.73 -4.45
N GLY A 115 -8.51 15.26 -5.64
CA GLY A 115 -9.81 15.10 -6.29
C GLY A 115 -9.96 13.75 -6.99
N ARG A 116 -11.21 13.25 -7.09
CA ARG A 116 -11.56 12.03 -7.83
C ARG A 116 -11.10 12.12 -9.28
N GLY A 117 -9.93 11.56 -9.57
CA GLY A 117 -9.37 11.48 -10.91
C GLY A 117 -7.92 11.03 -10.86
N VAL A 118 -7.66 9.83 -11.36
CA VAL A 118 -6.31 9.48 -11.83
C VAL A 118 -6.01 10.40 -13.01
N LEU A 119 -4.76 10.85 -13.16
CA LEU A 119 -4.35 11.54 -14.38
C LEU A 119 -4.49 10.53 -15.55
N ILE A 120 -5.50 10.74 -16.39
CA ILE A 120 -5.76 9.94 -17.60
C ILE A 120 -5.17 10.72 -18.78
N ASP A 121 -4.20 10.14 -19.45
CA ASP A 121 -3.73 10.63 -20.75
C ASP A 121 -4.84 10.44 -21.79
N LYS A 122 -5.18 11.49 -22.53
CA LYS A 122 -6.21 11.47 -23.58
C LYS A 122 -5.62 11.09 -24.93
#